data_AF-A0A2M8WP58-F1
#
_entry.id   AF-A0A2M8WP58-F1
#
_cell.length_a   1.000
_cell.length_b   1.000
_cell.length_c   1.000
_cell.angle_alpha   90.00
_cell.angle_beta   90.00
_cell.angle_gamma   90.00
#
_symmetry.space_group_name_H-M   'P 1'
#
loop_
_entity.id
_entity.type
_entity.pdbx_description
1 polymer ?
#
loop_
_entity_poly.entity_id
_entity_poly.type
_entity_poly.pdbx_seq_one_letter_code
_entity_poly.pdbx_strand_id
1 'polypeptide(L)' 'MKMSRRGFLASTGAALAVRTVPQVAGKAGGRRILTLVYDKALGAMRAVERVVP' A
#
# COMPACT_ATOMS: atom_id res chain seq x y z
N MET A 1 33.08 8.90 -20.16
CA MET A 1 32.64 7.82 -19.24
C MET A 1 31.84 6.81 -20.04
N LYS A 2 32.27 5.55 -20.15
CA LYS A 2 31.60 4.54 -20.99
C LYS A 2 30.61 3.77 -20.11
N MET A 3 29.32 3.93 -20.36
CA MET A 3 28.29 3.25 -19.57
C MET A 3 28.26 1.77 -19.94
N SER A 4 28.56 0.89 -18.99
CA SER A 4 28.50 -0.55 -19.22
C SER A 4 27.03 -0.97 -19.37
N ARG A 5 26.76 -2.00 -20.18
CA ARG A 5 25.39 -2.54 -20.34
C ARG A 5 24.75 -2.89 -18.99
N ARG A 6 25.56 -3.38 -18.05
CA ARG A 6 25.13 -3.67 -16.67
C ARG A 6 24.75 -2.40 -15.90
N GLY A 7 25.54 -1.33 -16.04
CA GLY A 7 25.24 -0.04 -15.41
C GLY A 7 23.95 0.60 -15.92
N PHE A 8 23.68 0.48 -17.23
CA PHE A 8 22.41 0.92 -17.80
C PHE A 8 21.22 0.12 -17.27
N LEU A 9 21.32 -1.22 -17.27
CA LEU A 9 20.24 -2.07 -16.76
C LEU A 9 19.97 -1.84 -15.28
N ALA A 10 21.02 -1.69 -14.47
CA ALA A 10 20.89 -1.40 -13.05
C ALA A 10 20.24 -0.03 -12.80
N SER A 11 20.62 1.01 -13.54
CA SER A 11 20.05 2.34 -13.36
C SER A 11 18.59 2.42 -13.80
N THR A 12 18.24 1.80 -14.94
CA THR A 12 16.84 1.74 -15.39
C THR A 12 15.97 0.89 -14.46
N GLY A 13 16.51 -0.23 -13.95
CA GLY A 13 15.81 -1.08 -12.99
C GLY A 13 15.56 -0.36 -11.66
N ALA A 14 16.56 0.36 -11.15
CA ALA A 14 16.42 1.16 -9.93
C ALA A 14 15.38 2.28 -10.09
N ALA A 15 15.39 2.99 -11.23
CA ALA A 15 14.42 4.04 -11.51
C ALA A 15 12.97 3.50 -11.54
N LEU A 16 12.77 2.31 -12.14
CA LEU A 16 11.48 1.65 -12.16
C LEU A 16 11.05 1.16 -10.76
N ALA A 17 11.97 0.61 -9.98
CA ALA A 17 11.69 0.14 -8.62
C ALA A 17 11.26 1.31 -7.71
N VAL A 18 11.97 2.44 -7.76
CA VAL A 18 11.62 3.65 -6.97
C VAL A 18 10.20 4.13 -7.26
N ARG A 19 9.74 4.04 -8.51
CA ARG A 19 8.37 4.43 -8.88
C ARG A 19 7.32 3.39 -8.50
N THR A 20 7.62 2.11 -8.65
CA THR A 20 6.61 1.03 -8.56
C THR A 20 6.44 0.48 -7.15
N VAL A 21 7.51 0.44 -6.35
CA VAL A 21 7.48 -0.07 -4.97
C VAL A 21 6.49 0.70 -4.09
N PRO A 22 6.44 2.04 -4.08
CA PRO A 22 5.46 2.78 -3.28
C PRO A 22 4.01 2.53 -3.72
N GLN A 23 3.78 2.37 -5.02
CA GLN A 23 2.44 2.11 -5.55
C GLN A 23 1.93 0.72 -5.17
N VAL A 24 2.81 -0.28 -5.11
CA VAL A 24 2.47 -1.63 -4.67
C VAL A 24 2.33 -1.68 -3.15
N ALA A 25 3.25 -1.08 -2.41
CA ALA A 25 3.19 -1.02 -0.94
C ALA A 25 1.92 -0.30 -0.44
N GLY A 26 1.50 0.79 -1.09
CA GLY A 26 0.27 1.49 -0.75
C GLY A 26 -1.01 0.71 -1.08
N LYS A 27 -0.94 -0.26 -1.99
CA LYS A 27 -2.08 -1.12 -2.39
C LYS A 27 -2.09 -2.49 -1.72
N ALA A 28 -1.00 -2.89 -1.07
CA ALA A 28 -0.87 -4.17 -0.36
C ALA A 28 -1.56 -4.16 1.02
N GLY A 29 -1.99 -3.00 1.51
CA GLY A 29 -2.86 -2.93 2.70
C GLY A 29 -4.27 -3.38 2.33
N GLY A 30 -4.76 -4.46 2.94
CA GLY A 30 -6.11 -4.99 2.71
C GLY A 30 -7.19 -3.92 2.76
N ARG A 31 -8.30 -4.14 2.03
CA ARG A 31 -9.34 -3.12 1.84
C ARG A 31 -9.90 -2.70 3.19
N ARG A 32 -9.72 -1.42 3.53
CA ARG A 32 -10.25 -0.84 4.76
C ARG A 32 -11.63 -0.27 4.50
N ILE A 33 -12.62 -0.70 5.28
CA ILE A 33 -14.01 -0.25 5.17
C ILE A 33 -14.46 0.26 6.53
N LEU A 34 -15.00 1.47 6.56
CA LEU A 34 -15.71 1.99 7.74
C LEU A 34 -17.02 1.23 7.88
N THR A 35 -17.09 0.36 8.88
CA THR A 35 -18.28 -0.43 9.19
C THR A 35 -18.93 0.14 10.42
N LEU A 36 -20.23 0.41 10.33
CA LEU A 36 -21.03 0.77 11.50
C LEU A 36 -21.41 -0.50 12.26
N VAL A 37 -20.99 -0.58 13.52
CA VAL A 37 -21.25 -1.71 14.42
C VAL A 37 -21.98 -1.20 15.65
N TYR A 38 -22.98 -1.93 16.15
CA TYR A 38 -23.64 -1.58 17.40
C TYR A 38 -22.74 -1.93 18.59
N ASP A 39 -22.36 -0.92 19.37
CA ASP A 39 -21.58 -1.08 20.60
C ASP A 39 -22.55 -1.20 21.79
N LYS A 40 -22.66 -2.42 22.35
CA LYS A 40 -23.58 -2.73 23.45
C LYS A 40 -23.17 -2.07 24.77
N ALA A 41 -21.89 -1.75 24.96
CA ALA A 41 -21.42 -1.09 26.18
C ALA A 41 -21.76 0.41 26.14
N LEU A 42 -21.69 1.02 24.96
CA LEU A 42 -22.06 2.43 24.76
C LEU A 42 -23.56 2.63 24.44
N GLY A 43 -24.27 1.57 24.06
CA GLY A 43 -25.67 1.65 23.63
C GLY A 43 -25.88 2.41 22.33
N ALA A 44 -24.85 2.48 21.47
CA ALA A 44 -24.83 3.34 20.28
C ALA A 44 -24.13 2.68 19.08
N MET A 45 -24.35 3.21 17.88
CA MET A 45 -23.63 2.78 16.67
C MET A 45 -22.24 3.41 16.63
N ARG A 46 -21.21 2.59 16.41
CA ARG A 46 -19.82 3.02 16.30
C ARG A 46 -19.27 2.75 14.90
N ALA A 47 -18.65 3.76 14.29
CA ALA A 47 -17.93 3.59 13.04
C ALA A 47 -16.53 3.02 13.35
N VAL A 48 -16.27 1.80 12.89
CA VAL A 48 -15.00 1.09 13.11
C VAL A 48 -14.35 0.79 11.77
N GLU A 49 -13.05 1.03 11.67
CA GLU A 49 -12.25 0.69 10.51
C GLU A 49 -11.98 -0.82 10.50
N ARG A 50 -12.51 -1.52 9.49
CA ARG A 50 -12.34 -2.98 9.34
C ARG A 50 -11.42 -3.28 8.16
N VAL A 51 -10.38 -4.06 8.41
CA VAL A 51 -9.51 -4.63 7.36
C VAL A 51 -10.17 -5.88 6.80
N VAL A 52 -10.41 -5.90 5.50
CA VAL A 52 -11.02 -7.03 4.76
C VAL A 52 -9.92 -7.66 3.86
N PRO A 53 -9.81 -9.01 3.84
CA PRO A 53 -8.88 -9.71 2.94
C PRO A 53 -9.25 -9.52 1.46
#